data_AF-A0ABD5BLG4-F1
#
_entry.id   AF-A0ABD5BLG4-F1
#
_cell.length_a   1.000
_cell.length_b   1.000
_cell.length_c   1.000
_cell.angle_alpha   90.00
_cell.angle_beta   90.00
_cell.angle_gamma   90.00
#
_symmetry.space_group_name_H-M   'P 1'
#
loop_
_entity.id
_entity.type
_entity.pdbx_description
1 polymer ?
#
loop_
_entity_poly.entity_id
_entity_poly.type
_entity_poly.pdbx_seq_one_letter_code
_entity_poly.pdbx_strand_id
1 'polypeptide(L)'
;MSSIKIYHNPACGTSRNTLALIRNSGGEPEVILYLETPPSRERLIALLAEMGMTPRALLRKNVEPYAELKLDETGWNDEQLIDFMLQQPILINRPIVVTPLGTRLCRPSEAVLDILPDPQRGAFSKEDGEPVIDAQGCRIT
;
A
#
# COMPACT_ATOMS: atom_id res chain seq x y z
N MET A 1 2.18 17.44 13.40
CA MET A 1 2.10 17.03 11.98
C MET A 1 1.97 15.52 11.97
N SER A 2 0.88 14.98 11.43
CA SER A 2 0.69 13.53 11.30
C SER A 2 1.66 13.01 10.24
N SER A 3 2.65 12.21 10.63
CA SER A 3 3.65 11.64 9.72
C SER A 3 3.05 10.48 8.93
N ILE A 4 2.33 10.78 7.85
CA ILE A 4 1.81 9.78 6.92
C ILE A 4 2.89 9.47 5.87
N LYS A 5 3.14 8.18 5.60
CA LYS A 5 4.02 7.74 4.49
C LYS A 5 3.26 6.82 3.56
N ILE A 6 3.55 6.91 2.26
CA ILE A 6 3.00 6.02 1.25
C ILE A 6 4.11 5.47 0.35
N TYR A 7 4.20 4.14 0.27
CA TYR A 7 5.00 3.43 -0.73
C TYR A 7 4.18 3.36 -2.02
N HIS A 8 4.44 4.32 -2.89
CA HIS A 8 3.58 4.70 -4.01
C HIS A 8 4.11 4.19 -5.35
N ASN A 9 3.19 3.79 -6.24
CA ASN A 9 3.47 3.60 -7.65
C ASN A 9 2.48 4.44 -8.49
N PRO A 10 2.94 5.52 -9.17
CA PRO A 10 2.10 6.40 -9.97
C PRO A 10 1.35 5.70 -11.11
N ALA A 11 1.88 4.59 -11.63
CA ALA A 11 1.26 3.82 -12.71
C ALA A 11 0.11 2.89 -12.22
N CYS A 12 -0.20 2.86 -10.92
CA CYS A 12 -1.23 1.99 -10.36
C CYS A 12 -2.45 2.76 -9.85
N GLY A 13 -3.63 2.52 -10.44
CA GLY A 13 -4.89 3.18 -10.05
C GLY A 13 -5.23 3.04 -8.55
N THR A 14 -5.09 1.84 -7.97
CA THR A 14 -5.28 1.65 -6.50
C THR A 14 -4.34 2.55 -5.68
N SER A 15 -3.11 2.75 -6.15
CA SER A 15 -2.09 3.58 -5.49
C SER A 15 -2.41 5.07 -5.62
N ARG A 16 -2.93 5.51 -6.78
CA ARG A 16 -3.38 6.89 -7.00
C ARG A 16 -4.64 7.22 -6.20
N ASN A 17 -5.64 6.34 -6.20
CA ASN A 17 -6.84 6.48 -5.37
C ASN A 17 -6.49 6.58 -3.88
N THR A 18 -5.58 5.74 -3.39
CA THR A 18 -5.12 5.79 -1.99
C THR A 18 -4.44 7.12 -1.65
N LEU A 19 -3.54 7.60 -2.51
CA LEU A 19 -2.88 8.91 -2.33
C LEU A 19 -3.92 10.05 -2.30
N ALA A 20 -4.92 9.99 -3.18
CA ALA A 20 -5.97 10.99 -3.24
C ALA A 20 -6.88 10.96 -1.99
N LEU A 21 -7.20 9.78 -1.44
CA LEU A 21 -7.92 9.64 -0.17
C LEU A 21 -7.14 10.22 1.02
N ILE A 22 -5.82 10.03 1.07
CA ILE A 22 -4.96 10.66 2.09
C ILE A 22 -5.05 12.20 1.97
N ARG A 23 -4.92 12.73 0.76
CA ARG A 23 -5.02 14.18 0.53
C ARG A 23 -6.42 14.74 0.83
N ASN A 24 -7.46 13.95 0.62
CA ASN A 24 -8.84 14.33 0.93
C ASN A 24 -9.13 14.41 2.44
N SER A 25 -8.35 13.75 3.31
CA SER A 25 -8.39 14.06 4.76
C SER A 25 -7.63 15.34 5.12
N GLY A 26 -6.90 15.90 4.15
CA GLY A 26 -6.06 17.09 4.26
C GLY A 26 -4.66 16.83 4.80
N GLY A 27 -4.23 15.56 4.86
CA GLY A 27 -2.84 15.22 5.07
C GLY A 27 -2.05 15.30 3.77
N GLU A 28 -0.79 15.76 3.83
CA GLU A 28 0.17 15.56 2.73
C GLU A 28 1.18 14.49 3.18
N PRO A 29 1.20 13.31 2.54
CA PRO A 29 2.09 12.23 2.96
C PRO A 29 3.50 12.40 2.39
N GLU A 30 4.48 11.79 3.06
CA GLU A 30 5.76 11.47 2.45
C GLU A 30 5.56 10.39 1.38
N VAL A 31 5.82 10.74 0.11
CA VAL A 31 5.66 9.83 -1.02
C VAL A 31 6.99 9.14 -1.32
N ILE A 32 7.03 7.82 -1.16
CA ILE A 32 8.20 6.99 -1.44
C ILE A 32 7.93 6.19 -2.72
N LEU A 33 8.67 6.50 -3.79
CA LEU A 33 8.62 5.73 -5.04
C LEU A 33 9.40 4.42 -4.83
N TYR A 34 8.75 3.41 -4.25
CA TYR A 34 9.42 2.19 -3.77
C TYR A 34 10.13 1.36 -4.86
N LEU A 35 9.81 1.58 -6.13
CA LEU A 35 10.52 0.95 -7.24
C LEU A 35 11.91 1.57 -7.46
N GLU A 36 12.09 2.84 -7.12
CA GLU A 36 13.35 3.58 -7.22
C GLU A 36 14.09 3.58 -5.87
N THR A 37 13.33 3.69 -4.78
CA THR A 37 13.83 3.79 -3.40
C THR A 37 13.13 2.75 -2.51
N PRO A 38 13.44 1.45 -2.70
CA PRO A 38 12.82 0.39 -1.90
C PRO A 38 13.17 0.54 -0.41
N PRO A 39 12.31 0.03 0.50
CA PRO A 39 12.65 -0.02 1.91
C PRO A 39 13.89 -0.88 2.15
N SER A 40 14.66 -0.59 3.21
CA SER A 40 15.69 -1.52 3.68
C SER A 40 15.06 -2.84 4.13
N ARG A 41 15.87 -3.89 4.29
CA ARG A 41 15.42 -5.19 4.83
C ARG A 41 14.70 -5.01 6.17
N GLU A 42 15.32 -4.29 7.08
CA GLU A 42 14.80 -4.04 8.43
C GLU A 42 13.47 -3.29 8.35
N ARG A 43 13.37 -2.32 7.45
CA ARG A 43 12.11 -1.58 7.25
C ARG A 43 11.03 -2.45 6.64
N LEU A 44 11.35 -3.31 5.67
CA LEU A 44 10.38 -4.23 5.08
C LEU A 44 9.84 -5.25 6.09
N ILE A 45 10.72 -5.79 6.94
CA ILE A 45 10.34 -6.67 8.05
C ILE A 45 9.41 -5.93 9.04
N ALA A 46 9.76 -4.69 9.41
CA ALA A 46 8.93 -3.88 10.28
C ALA A 46 7.54 -3.61 9.67
N LEU A 47 7.47 -3.26 8.37
CA LEU A 47 6.21 -3.06 7.66
C LEU A 47 5.33 -4.31 7.66
N LEU A 48 5.91 -5.49 7.41
CA LEU A 48 5.19 -6.77 7.44
C LEU A 48 4.59 -7.05 8.83
N ALA A 49 5.39 -6.82 9.89
CA ALA A 49 4.94 -6.96 11.27
C ALA A 49 3.82 -5.96 11.62
N GLU A 50 3.97 -4.68 11.27
CA GLU A 50 2.95 -3.64 11.49
C GLU A 50 1.63 -3.95 10.76
N MET A 51 1.70 -4.57 9.58
CA MET A 51 0.53 -4.98 8.81
C MET A 51 -0.06 -6.32 9.26
N GLY A 52 0.63 -7.09 10.11
CA GLY A 52 0.24 -8.45 10.48
C GLY A 52 0.20 -9.41 9.28
N MET A 53 1.11 -9.23 8.31
CA MET A 53 1.14 -10.01 7.07
C MET A 53 2.42 -10.84 6.93
N THR A 54 2.30 -11.99 6.27
CA THR A 54 3.46 -12.76 5.83
C THR A 54 4.09 -12.14 4.58
N PRO A 55 5.39 -12.33 4.32
CA PRO A 55 6.04 -11.93 3.06
C PRO A 55 5.29 -12.43 1.82
N ARG A 56 4.79 -13.67 1.87
CA ARG A 56 4.02 -14.28 0.78
C ARG A 56 2.72 -13.52 0.47
N ALA A 57 2.02 -13.03 1.49
CA ALA A 57 0.81 -12.22 1.31
C ALA A 57 1.10 -10.86 0.66
N LEU A 58 2.32 -10.34 0.82
CA LEU A 58 2.75 -9.07 0.24
C LEU A 58 3.18 -9.19 -1.23
N LEU A 59 3.42 -10.39 -1.76
CA LEU A 59 3.88 -10.56 -3.14
C LEU A 59 2.84 -10.10 -4.16
N ARG A 60 3.31 -9.35 -5.15
CA ARG A 60 2.57 -9.00 -6.35
C ARG A 60 2.68 -10.14 -7.36
N LYS A 61 1.57 -10.83 -7.64
CA LYS A 61 1.55 -12.03 -8.50
C LYS A 61 1.67 -11.76 -10.00
N ASN A 62 1.04 -10.69 -10.50
CA ASN A 62 0.95 -10.42 -11.94
C ASN A 62 2.10 -9.52 -12.42
N VAL A 63 3.34 -9.95 -12.19
CA VAL A 63 4.56 -9.31 -12.67
C VAL A 63 5.56 -10.36 -13.11
N GLU A 64 6.39 -10.02 -14.08
CA GLU A 64 7.35 -10.94 -14.71
C GLU A 64 8.26 -11.67 -13.70
N PRO A 65 8.91 -11.00 -12.72
CA PRO A 65 9.76 -11.71 -11.76
C PRO A 65 9.03 -12.75 -10.91
N TYR A 66 7.72 -12.58 -10.67
CA TYR A 66 6.95 -13.56 -9.90
C TYR A 66 6.83 -14.89 -10.66
N ALA A 67 6.61 -14.82 -11.98
CA ALA A 67 6.50 -15.99 -12.84
C ALA A 67 7.87 -16.61 -13.14
N GLU A 68 8.88 -15.80 -13.45
CA GLU A 68 10.24 -16.30 -13.76
C GLU A 68 10.89 -17.02 -12.59
N LEU A 69 10.74 -16.49 -11.37
CA LEU A 69 11.27 -17.08 -10.15
C LEU A 69 10.35 -18.19 -9.58
N LYS A 70 9.23 -18.51 -10.25
CA LYS A 70 8.24 -19.50 -9.81
C LYS A 70 7.83 -19.29 -8.35
N LEU A 71 7.50 -18.04 -8.02
CA LEU A 71 7.18 -17.67 -6.65
C LEU A 71 5.82 -18.19 -6.21
N ASP A 72 5.02 -18.85 -7.05
CA ASP A 72 3.83 -19.58 -6.67
C ASP A 72 4.12 -20.91 -5.95
N GLU A 73 5.31 -21.50 -6.15
CA GLU A 73 5.73 -22.71 -5.45
C GLU A 73 5.80 -22.49 -3.92
N THR A 74 5.46 -23.51 -3.14
CA THR A 74 5.41 -23.45 -1.66
C THR A 74 6.75 -23.70 -0.98
N GLY A 75 7.82 -23.94 -1.75
CA GLY A 75 9.16 -24.24 -1.22
C GLY A 75 9.92 -23.03 -0.68
N TRP A 76 9.44 -21.80 -0.94
CA TRP A 76 10.11 -20.58 -0.53
C TRP A 76 9.77 -20.18 0.90
N ASN A 77 10.79 -19.99 1.74
CA ASN A 77 10.62 -19.48 3.08
C ASN A 77 10.51 -17.94 3.12
N ASP A 78 10.09 -17.40 4.26
CA ASP A 78 9.85 -15.97 4.44
C ASP A 78 11.09 -15.09 4.19
N GLU A 79 12.28 -15.53 4.61
CA GLU A 79 13.53 -14.80 4.38
C GLU A 79 13.86 -14.72 2.90
N GLN A 80 13.72 -15.82 2.16
CA GLN A 80 13.94 -15.85 0.70
C GLN A 80 12.98 -14.92 -0.04
N LEU A 81 11.71 -14.85 0.39
CA LEU A 81 10.73 -13.97 -0.23
C LEU A 81 11.01 -12.50 0.03
N ILE A 82 11.51 -12.17 1.22
CA ILE A 82 12.03 -10.84 1.53
C ILE A 82 13.21 -10.50 0.61
N ASP A 83 14.15 -11.44 0.42
CA ASP A 83 15.31 -11.24 -0.44
C ASP A 83 14.92 -10.96 -1.89
N PHE A 84 13.96 -11.72 -2.42
CA PHE A 84 13.42 -11.46 -3.76
C PHE A 84 12.75 -10.09 -3.84
N MET A 85 11.96 -9.69 -2.84
CA MET A 85 11.33 -8.36 -2.82
C MET A 85 12.35 -7.22 -2.78
N LEU A 86 13.48 -7.40 -2.11
CA LEU A 86 14.54 -6.39 -2.06
C LEU A 86 15.35 -6.34 -3.35
N GLN A 87 15.59 -7.48 -3.99
CA GLN A 87 16.29 -7.57 -5.28
C GLN A 87 15.41 -7.10 -6.46
N GLN A 88 14.11 -7.36 -6.38
CA GLN A 88 13.12 -7.03 -7.40
C GLN A 88 11.95 -6.28 -6.75
N PRO A 89 12.09 -4.97 -6.44
CA PRO A 89 11.07 -4.19 -5.73
C PRO A 89 9.68 -4.28 -6.33
N ILE A 90 9.55 -4.52 -7.64
CA ILE A 90 8.28 -4.73 -8.34
C ILE A 90 7.42 -5.89 -7.77
N LEU A 91 8.04 -6.82 -7.04
CA LEU A 91 7.37 -7.88 -6.30
C LEU A 91 6.62 -7.38 -5.06
N ILE A 92 6.95 -6.21 -4.52
CA ILE A 92 6.25 -5.63 -3.37
C ILE A 92 4.89 -5.11 -3.86
N ASN A 93 3.79 -5.67 -3.32
CA ASN A 93 2.47 -5.17 -3.64
C ASN A 93 2.22 -3.79 -3.00
N ARG A 94 1.27 -3.04 -3.57
CA ARG A 94 1.16 -1.58 -3.39
C ARG A 94 -0.30 -1.10 -3.39
N PRO A 95 -0.58 0.07 -2.79
CA PRO A 95 0.33 0.85 -1.93
C PRO A 95 0.38 0.31 -0.50
N ILE A 96 1.52 0.49 0.16
CA ILE A 96 1.63 0.36 1.62
C ILE A 96 1.55 1.77 2.20
N VAL A 97 0.69 1.98 3.20
CA VAL A 97 0.53 3.26 3.89
C VAL A 97 0.84 3.09 5.37
N VAL A 98 1.63 4.02 5.92
CA VAL A 98 2.01 4.10 7.33
C VAL A 98 1.41 5.37 7.91
N THR A 99 0.77 5.26 9.06
CA THR A 99 0.19 6.37 9.82
C THR A 99 0.45 6.18 11.32
N PRO A 100 0.20 7.19 12.17
CA PRO A 100 0.20 6.99 13.62
C PRO A 100 -0.82 5.95 14.13
N LEU A 101 -1.88 5.66 13.37
CA LEU A 101 -2.90 4.67 13.76
C LEU A 101 -2.57 3.25 13.30
N GLY A 102 -1.59 3.08 12.41
CA GLY A 102 -1.14 1.79 11.94
C GLY A 102 -0.68 1.78 10.49
N THR A 103 -0.34 0.58 10.02
CA THR A 103 0.16 0.33 8.66
C THR A 103 -0.76 -0.65 7.94
N ARG A 104 -1.02 -0.40 6.64
CA ARG A 104 -1.88 -1.24 5.79
C ARG A 104 -1.33 -1.34 4.36
N LEU A 105 -1.52 -2.51 3.76
CA LEU A 105 -1.56 -2.67 2.31
C LEU A 105 -2.97 -2.27 1.85
N CYS A 106 -3.12 -1.10 1.25
CA CYS A 106 -4.43 -0.54 0.92
C CYS A 106 -4.96 -1.12 -0.40
N ARG A 107 -5.42 -2.38 -0.34
CA ARG A 107 -6.04 -3.11 -1.45
C ARG A 107 -7.32 -3.78 -0.93
N PRO A 108 -8.51 -3.18 -1.13
CA PRO A 108 -8.77 -2.01 -1.99
C PRO A 108 -8.31 -0.67 -1.37
N SER A 109 -8.30 0.40 -2.17
CA SER A 109 -7.74 1.71 -1.81
C SER A 109 -8.30 2.31 -0.51
N GLU A 110 -9.60 2.14 -0.31
CA GLU A 110 -10.41 2.62 0.81
C GLU A 110 -10.06 1.96 2.14
N ALA A 111 -9.28 0.87 2.15
CA ALA A 111 -8.69 0.32 3.37
C ALA A 111 -7.77 1.34 4.08
N VAL A 112 -7.29 2.39 3.37
CA VAL A 112 -6.56 3.49 4.01
C VAL A 112 -7.41 4.26 5.00
N LEU A 113 -8.73 4.33 4.79
CA LEU A 113 -9.66 5.06 5.65
C LEU A 113 -9.71 4.50 7.08
N ASP A 114 -9.27 3.25 7.30
CA ASP A 114 -9.21 2.62 8.63
C ASP A 114 -8.05 3.15 9.47
N ILE A 115 -7.05 3.77 8.84
CA ILE A 115 -5.81 4.21 9.49
C ILE A 115 -5.55 5.72 9.31
N LEU A 116 -6.42 6.46 8.63
CA LEU A 116 -6.28 7.92 8.55
C LEU A 116 -6.66 8.56 9.90
N PRO A 117 -5.83 9.48 10.43
CA PRO A 117 -6.11 10.15 11.70
C PRO A 117 -7.27 11.15 11.60
N ASP A 118 -7.49 11.70 10.42
CA ASP A 118 -8.50 12.73 10.15
C ASP A 118 -9.57 12.18 9.19
N PRO A 119 -10.84 12.57 9.37
CA PRO A 119 -11.92 12.16 8.47
C PRO A 119 -11.76 12.79 7.08
N GLN A 120 -12.49 12.24 6.11
CA GLN A 120 -12.55 12.78 4.75
C GLN A 120 -13.26 14.14 4.75
N ARG A 121 -12.68 15.14 4.06
CA ARG A 121 -13.19 16.53 4.06
C ARG A 121 -14.31 16.80 3.05
N GLY A 122 -14.56 15.85 2.16
CA GLY A 122 -15.61 15.92 1.16
C GLY A 122 -15.82 14.59 0.46
N ALA A 123 -16.83 14.56 -0.39
CA ALA A 123 -17.15 13.40 -1.21
C ALA A 123 -15.94 12.94 -2.03
N PHE A 124 -15.82 11.63 -2.22
CA PHE A 124 -14.73 11.02 -2.97
C PHE A 124 -15.25 9.90 -3.85
N SER A 125 -14.89 9.95 -5.13
CA SER A 125 -15.04 8.85 -6.08
C SER A 125 -13.67 8.43 -6.60
N LYS A 126 -13.48 7.12 -6.80
CA LYS A 126 -12.30 6.56 -7.45
C LYS A 126 -12.21 7.03 -8.91
N GLU A 127 -11.04 6.85 -9.52
CA GLU A 127 -10.79 7.19 -10.93
C GLU A 127 -11.76 6.53 -11.93
N ASP A 128 -12.34 5.38 -11.61
CA ASP A 128 -13.34 4.68 -12.44
C ASP A 128 -14.79 5.15 -12.17
N GLY A 129 -14.97 6.14 -11.31
CA GLY A 129 -16.27 6.68 -10.93
C GLY A 129 -16.94 5.99 -9.74
N GLU A 130 -16.35 4.91 -9.19
CA GLU A 130 -16.90 4.23 -8.02
C GLU A 130 -16.92 5.19 -6.81
N PRO A 131 -18.09 5.50 -6.23
CA PRO A 131 -18.20 6.42 -5.10
C PRO A 131 -17.79 5.71 -3.80
N VAL A 132 -16.95 6.36 -2.99
CA VAL A 132 -16.42 5.81 -1.73
C VAL A 132 -16.91 6.60 -0.52
N ILE A 133 -16.98 7.93 -0.66
CA ILE A 133 -17.39 8.85 0.40
C ILE A 133 -18.50 9.75 -0.13
N ASP A 134 -19.58 9.87 0.61
CA ASP A 134 -20.72 10.72 0.26
C ASP A 134 -20.46 12.21 0.58
N ALA A 135 -21.44 13.07 0.26
CA ALA A 135 -21.36 14.51 0.52
C ALA A 135 -21.38 14.85 2.03
N GLN A 136 -21.73 13.90 2.89
CA GLN A 136 -21.73 14.03 4.35
C GLN A 136 -20.39 13.56 4.97
N GLY A 137 -19.46 13.06 4.15
CA GLY A 137 -18.17 12.54 4.62
C GLY A 137 -18.24 11.11 5.16
N CYS A 138 -19.38 10.43 4.96
CA CYS A 138 -19.59 9.04 5.39
C CYS A 138 -19.14 8.06 4.28
N ARG A 139 -18.70 6.86 4.69
CA ARG A 139 -18.41 5.78 3.74
C ARG A 139 -19.69 5.30 3.08
N ILE A 140 -19.64 5.12 1.77
CA ILE A 140 -20.71 4.49 1.01
C ILE A 140 -20.48 2.97 1.10
N THR A 141 -21.42 2.26 1.73
CA THR A 141 -21.42 0.79 1.86
C THR A 141 -22.22 0.12 0.76
#